data_AF-A0A7D8UL83-F1
#
_entry.id   AF-A0A7D8UL83-F1
#
_cell.length_a   1.000
_cell.length_b   1.000
_cell.length_c   1.000
_cell.angle_alpha   90.00
_cell.angle_beta   90.00
_cell.angle_gamma   90.00
#
_symmetry.space_group_name_H-M   'P 1'
#
loop_
_entity.id
_entity.type
_entity.pdbx_description
1 polymer ?
#
loop_
_entity_poly.entity_id
_entity_poly.type
_entity_poly.pdbx_seq_one_letter_code
_entity_poly.pdbx_strand_id
1 'polypeptide(L)'
;MPPKAASKKRRRAESTAVVEDGPPGRDPIIFVSPGLQSDVRLRVFYQPFHVHSVVLKLHSNYFRKFLDSPDKADGPASASFQYEYTTVVDEDGGWGLESADKAAPQSSHSLAEALEAAISIADEITAFKNMLSAMYNRPYMIENPDDILAVTKLADFYCALPIVSATLTGALLGSPIFKLQHMGKRSYTDMEIMAPFLLGAAFKLRHKVLFRESFVHVVSQLSKIKRGKKVNGIPPPLLNPTLQALIRNAYTRMLERILTANQVLNNRIISCPFRLGPMYPTSTDPTENAEWFRAISNQILFTSFEPDADLESHLDAVLKNNLVLDQTEFGPGELLYEKRFLCGNIADRDMPWDSAETDW
;
A
#
# COMPACT_ATOMS: atom_id res chain seq x y z
N MET A 1 -1.21 28.66 10.97
CA MET A 1 0.18 28.96 11.41
C MET A 1 0.95 27.66 11.41
N PRO A 2 1.90 27.44 10.48
CA PRO A 2 2.66 26.19 10.46
C PRO A 2 3.75 26.21 11.55
N PRO A 3 4.11 25.04 12.11
CA PRO A 3 5.17 24.96 13.11
C PRO A 3 6.53 25.23 12.46
N LYS A 4 7.33 26.09 13.11
CA LYS A 4 8.73 26.34 12.77
C LYS A 4 9.51 25.03 12.94
N ALA A 5 9.92 24.41 11.83
CA ALA A 5 10.96 23.39 11.86
C ALA A 5 12.27 24.06 12.30
N ALA A 6 12.71 23.77 13.53
CA ALA A 6 14.00 24.20 14.00
C ALA A 6 15.09 23.53 13.15
N SER A 7 15.88 24.35 12.45
CA SER A 7 17.10 23.92 11.76
C SER A 7 18.08 23.37 12.79
N LYS A 8 18.06 22.06 12.98
CA LYS A 8 19.00 21.37 13.86
C LYS A 8 20.30 21.21 13.09
N LYS A 9 21.22 22.14 13.33
CA LYS A 9 22.58 22.18 12.78
C LYS A 9 23.27 20.83 13.05
N ARG A 10 23.47 20.04 11.99
CA ARG A 10 24.08 18.70 12.03
C ARG A 10 25.54 18.81 12.52
N ARG A 11 25.90 17.96 13.48
CA ARG A 11 27.21 18.03 14.16
C ARG A 11 28.22 17.15 13.40
N ARG A 12 29.34 17.76 13.04
CA ARG A 12 30.38 17.25 12.13
C ARG A 12 31.31 16.26 12.84
N ALA A 13 31.51 15.08 12.28
CA ALA A 13 32.69 14.26 12.55
C ALA A 13 33.70 14.49 11.43
N GLU A 14 34.95 14.79 11.78
CA GLU A 14 36.05 14.95 10.84
C GLU A 14 36.68 13.58 10.58
N SER A 15 36.70 13.15 9.32
CA SER A 15 37.64 12.12 8.88
C SER A 15 37.93 12.30 7.39
N THR A 16 39.22 12.34 7.07
CA THR A 16 39.80 12.49 5.74
C THR A 16 39.99 11.12 5.09
N ALA A 17 39.10 10.76 4.16
CA ALA A 17 39.37 9.78 3.11
C ALA A 17 38.36 10.00 1.99
N VAL A 18 38.84 10.42 0.81
CA VAL A 18 38.02 10.50 -0.41
C VAL A 18 37.84 9.07 -0.93
N VAL A 19 36.60 8.61 -1.04
CA VAL A 19 36.28 7.35 -1.73
C VAL A 19 35.78 7.71 -3.13
N GLU A 20 36.66 7.58 -4.11
CA GLU A 20 36.25 7.33 -5.49
C GLU A 20 35.78 5.88 -5.61
N ASP A 21 34.69 5.71 -6.35
CA ASP A 21 34.12 4.48 -6.89
C ASP A 21 33.62 3.39 -5.92
N GLY A 22 32.28 3.27 -5.87
CA GLY A 22 31.61 2.02 -5.55
C GLY A 22 31.93 0.91 -6.56
N PRO A 23 31.32 -0.29 -6.43
CA PRO A 23 31.67 -1.41 -7.30
C PRO A 23 31.56 -1.03 -8.79
N PRO A 24 32.55 -1.36 -9.63
CA PRO A 24 32.55 -1.00 -11.04
C PRO A 24 31.38 -1.67 -11.78
N GLY A 25 30.65 -0.89 -12.60
CA GLY A 25 29.93 -1.42 -13.76
C GLY A 25 28.45 -1.81 -13.59
N ARG A 26 27.60 -0.96 -12.99
CA ARG A 26 26.16 -1.02 -13.30
C ARG A 26 25.78 0.06 -14.30
N ASP A 27 25.11 -0.36 -15.38
CA ASP A 27 24.61 0.55 -16.38
C ASP A 27 23.59 1.53 -15.77
N PRO A 28 23.66 2.82 -16.15
CA PRO A 28 22.72 3.81 -15.65
C PRO A 28 21.29 3.51 -16.12
N ILE A 29 20.32 3.65 -15.21
CA ILE A 29 18.91 3.62 -15.57
C ILE A 29 18.53 5.01 -16.08
N ILE A 30 18.25 5.09 -17.39
CA ILE A 30 17.97 6.36 -18.07
C ILE A 30 16.46 6.55 -18.20
N PHE A 31 15.98 7.66 -17.64
CA PHE A 31 14.64 8.16 -17.90
C PHE A 31 14.73 9.17 -19.04
N VAL A 32 14.02 8.88 -20.12
CA VAL A 32 13.97 9.66 -21.36
C VAL A 32 12.66 10.43 -21.39
N SER A 33 12.75 11.71 -21.75
CA SER A 33 11.60 12.56 -22.07
C SER A 33 11.85 13.22 -23.43
N PRO A 34 10.91 13.15 -24.40
CA PRO A 34 11.13 13.69 -25.74
C PRO A 34 11.54 15.16 -25.73
N GLY A 35 12.63 15.48 -26.43
CA GLY A 35 13.14 16.85 -26.55
C GLY A 35 13.93 17.38 -25.35
N LEU A 36 14.18 16.54 -24.33
CA LEU A 36 15.00 16.91 -23.19
C LEU A 36 16.27 16.04 -23.12
N GLN A 37 17.36 16.66 -22.65
CA GLN A 37 18.59 15.96 -22.30
C GLN A 37 18.65 15.78 -20.78
N SER A 38 19.13 14.63 -20.32
CA SER A 38 19.30 14.38 -18.88
C SER A 38 20.34 15.33 -18.30
N ASP A 39 19.91 16.19 -17.38
CA ASP A 39 20.72 17.20 -16.70
C ASP A 39 20.96 16.85 -15.22
N VAL A 40 20.38 15.75 -14.73
CA VAL A 40 20.53 15.28 -13.34
C VAL A 40 21.06 13.84 -13.31
N ARG A 41 22.09 13.61 -12.51
CA ARG A 41 22.56 12.29 -12.11
C ARG A 41 22.29 12.03 -10.63
N LEU A 42 21.45 11.04 -10.34
CA LEU A 42 21.20 10.58 -8.97
C LEU A 42 21.90 9.23 -8.77
N ARG A 43 22.81 9.12 -7.79
CA ARG A 43 23.38 7.84 -7.34
C ARG A 43 22.62 7.37 -6.11
N VAL A 44 21.71 6.44 -6.31
CA VAL A 44 20.94 5.82 -5.21
C VAL A 44 21.66 4.54 -4.82
N PHE A 45 22.37 4.60 -3.70
CA PHE A 45 23.38 3.61 -3.32
C PHE A 45 24.35 3.37 -4.49
N TYR A 46 24.42 2.13 -4.99
CA TYR A 46 25.27 1.77 -6.12
C TYR A 46 24.60 1.97 -7.49
N GLN A 47 23.31 2.33 -7.58
CA GLN A 47 22.58 2.44 -8.84
C GLN A 47 22.55 3.89 -9.34
N PRO A 48 23.19 4.19 -10.49
CA PRO A 48 23.05 5.50 -11.14
C PRO A 48 21.72 5.61 -11.90
N PHE A 49 21.10 6.78 -11.78
CA PHE A 49 19.90 7.20 -12.50
C PHE A 49 20.19 8.50 -13.26
N HIS A 50 19.85 8.55 -14.55
CA HIS A 50 19.91 9.76 -15.36
C HIS A 50 18.49 10.26 -15.61
N VAL A 51 18.21 11.48 -15.14
CA VAL A 51 16.88 12.07 -15.13
C VAL A 51 16.94 13.56 -15.48
N HIS A 52 15.78 14.19 -15.55
CA HIS A 52 15.55 15.58 -15.91
C HIS A 52 15.10 16.39 -14.69
N SER A 53 15.79 17.49 -14.42
CA SER A 53 15.48 18.40 -13.31
C SER A 53 14.06 18.94 -13.43
N VAL A 54 13.61 19.28 -14.64
CA VAL A 54 12.25 19.81 -14.88
C VAL A 54 11.15 18.84 -14.45
N VAL A 55 11.32 17.54 -14.69
CA VAL A 55 10.34 16.51 -14.30
C VAL A 55 10.34 16.32 -12.79
N LEU A 56 11.53 16.28 -12.16
CA LEU A 56 11.65 16.21 -10.71
C LEU A 56 10.99 17.42 -10.02
N LYS A 57 11.27 18.64 -10.50
CA LYS A 57 10.67 19.88 -9.96
C LYS A 57 9.17 19.95 -10.18
N LEU A 58 8.65 19.34 -11.25
CA LEU A 58 7.21 19.30 -11.52
C LEU A 58 6.47 18.46 -10.47
N HIS A 59 7.01 17.29 -10.14
CA HIS A 59 6.31 16.29 -9.32
C HIS A 59 6.78 16.18 -7.87
N SER A 60 7.79 16.96 -7.47
CA SER A 60 8.32 16.95 -6.10
C SER A 60 8.61 18.36 -5.61
N ASN A 61 7.94 18.74 -4.53
CA ASN A 61 8.22 19.99 -3.82
C ASN A 61 9.62 20.01 -3.20
N TYR A 62 10.17 18.83 -2.86
CA TYR A 62 11.55 18.69 -2.40
C TYR A 62 12.52 19.12 -3.51
N PHE A 63 12.47 18.48 -4.68
CA PHE A 63 13.40 18.78 -5.77
C PHE A 63 13.23 20.21 -6.29
N ARG A 64 12.01 20.76 -6.28
CA ARG A 64 11.76 22.17 -6.60
C ARG A 64 12.51 23.14 -5.69
N LYS A 65 12.62 22.82 -4.40
CA LYS A 65 13.32 23.67 -3.42
C LYS A 65 14.84 23.46 -3.44
N PHE A 66 15.30 22.22 -3.58
CA PHE A 66 16.70 21.89 -3.35
C PHE A 66 17.56 21.86 -4.61
N LEU A 67 16.98 21.66 -5.81
CA LEU A 67 17.80 21.64 -7.03
C LEU A 67 18.41 23.02 -7.32
N ASP A 68 17.64 24.11 -7.19
CA ASP A 68 18.09 25.48 -7.51
C ASP A 68 18.40 26.32 -6.26
N SER A 69 18.70 25.69 -5.12
CA SER A 69 19.00 26.44 -3.90
C SER A 69 20.24 27.32 -4.09
N PRO A 70 20.19 28.62 -3.71
CA PRO A 70 21.30 29.57 -3.89
C PRO A 70 22.57 29.19 -3.11
N ASP A 71 22.46 28.26 -2.15
CA ASP A 71 23.59 27.74 -1.40
C ASP A 71 24.44 26.74 -2.21
N LYS A 72 24.10 26.46 -3.48
CA LYS A 72 24.88 25.57 -4.33
C LYS A 72 25.95 26.34 -5.08
N ALA A 73 27.18 25.84 -5.03
CA ALA A 73 28.22 26.30 -5.93
C ALA A 73 27.84 25.92 -7.36
N ASP A 74 28.06 26.81 -8.31
CA ASP A 74 27.94 26.48 -9.71
C ASP A 74 28.90 25.32 -10.02
N GLY A 75 28.37 24.28 -10.65
CA GLY A 75 29.19 23.17 -11.11
C GLY A 75 30.25 23.65 -12.13
N PRO A 76 31.36 22.93 -12.29
CA PRO A 76 32.35 23.26 -13.31
C PRO A 76 31.68 23.27 -14.70
N ALA A 77 32.02 24.26 -15.52
CA ALA A 77 31.42 24.48 -16.85
C ALA A 77 31.57 23.31 -17.83
N SER A 78 32.36 22.28 -17.49
CA SER A 78 32.61 21.06 -18.25
C SER A 78 31.87 19.82 -17.73
N ALA A 79 31.02 19.93 -16.70
CA ALA A 79 30.27 18.79 -16.18
C ALA A 79 29.23 18.30 -17.19
N SER A 80 29.12 16.97 -17.35
CA SER A 80 28.12 16.33 -18.21
C SER A 80 26.69 16.39 -17.64
N PHE A 81 26.57 16.68 -16.34
CA PHE A 81 25.30 16.88 -15.65
C PHE A 81 25.33 18.20 -14.88
N GLN A 82 24.21 18.91 -14.89
CA GLN A 82 24.04 20.15 -14.12
C GLN A 82 23.90 19.87 -12.63
N TYR A 83 23.27 18.75 -12.27
CA TYR A 83 23.07 18.36 -10.88
C TYR A 83 23.55 16.94 -10.64
N GLU A 84 24.35 16.76 -9.60
CA GLU A 84 24.78 15.45 -9.13
C GLU A 84 24.43 15.26 -7.66
N TYR A 85 23.75 14.14 -7.39
CA TYR A 85 23.36 13.75 -6.04
C TYR A 85 23.81 12.33 -5.74
N THR A 86 24.12 12.07 -4.48
CA THR A 86 24.46 10.74 -3.96
C THR A 86 23.67 10.43 -2.70
N THR A 87 23.45 9.15 -2.45
CA THR A 87 22.86 8.69 -1.19
C THR A 87 23.76 9.10 -0.02
N VAL A 88 23.14 9.56 1.05
CA VAL A 88 23.70 9.77 2.39
C VAL A 88 22.87 8.95 3.37
N VAL A 89 23.54 8.08 4.14
CA VAL A 89 22.91 7.27 5.19
C VAL A 89 23.13 7.95 6.54
N ASP A 90 22.04 8.19 7.26
CA ASP A 90 22.02 8.82 8.58
C ASP A 90 22.35 7.79 9.68
N GLU A 91 22.70 8.27 10.89
CA GLU A 91 23.07 7.42 12.05
C GLU A 91 21.94 6.47 12.49
N ASP A 92 20.69 6.79 12.19
CA ASP A 92 19.52 5.97 12.49
C ASP A 92 19.22 4.91 11.43
N GLY A 93 20.07 4.80 10.40
CA GLY A 93 19.87 3.93 9.24
C GLY A 93 18.88 4.47 8.20
N GLY A 94 18.34 5.68 8.41
CA GLY A 94 17.62 6.41 7.37
C GLY A 94 18.55 6.82 6.22
N TRP A 95 17.99 7.15 5.06
CA TRP A 95 18.79 7.62 3.94
C TRP A 95 18.07 8.72 3.14
N GLY A 96 18.86 9.57 2.49
CA GLY A 96 18.39 10.62 1.59
C GLY A 96 19.42 10.98 0.53
N LEU A 97 19.03 11.81 -0.44
CA LEU A 97 19.93 12.33 -1.46
C LEU A 97 20.53 13.67 -1.05
N GLU A 98 21.85 13.81 -1.18
CA GLU A 98 22.55 15.09 -1.00
C GLU A 98 23.42 15.42 -2.23
N SER A 99 23.70 16.71 -2.41
CA SER A 99 24.58 17.19 -3.49
C SER A 99 25.94 16.52 -3.37
N ALA A 100 26.46 15.95 -4.45
CA ALA A 100 27.73 15.23 -4.44
C ALA A 100 28.89 16.10 -3.89
N ASP A 101 28.89 17.40 -4.18
CA ASP A 101 29.92 18.35 -3.70
C ASP A 101 29.85 18.64 -2.19
N LYS A 102 28.68 18.43 -1.57
CA LYS A 102 28.44 18.68 -0.14
C LYS A 102 28.45 17.41 0.68
N ALA A 103 28.24 16.26 0.04
CA ALA A 103 28.25 14.98 0.70
C ALA A 103 29.65 14.75 1.28
N ALA A 104 29.73 14.65 2.62
CA ALA A 104 30.95 14.18 3.24
C ALA A 104 31.26 12.77 2.71
N PRO A 105 32.55 12.41 2.55
CA PRO A 105 32.88 11.04 2.24
C PRO A 105 32.27 10.13 3.30
N GLN A 106 31.36 9.26 2.88
CA GLN A 106 30.79 8.28 3.80
C GLN A 106 31.92 7.41 4.32
N SER A 107 31.91 7.09 5.62
CA SER A 107 32.82 6.07 6.13
C SER A 107 32.53 4.78 5.37
N SER A 108 33.57 4.14 4.85
CA SER A 108 33.46 2.84 4.16
C SER A 108 32.68 1.82 4.98
N HIS A 109 32.67 1.97 6.31
CA HIS A 109 31.92 1.16 7.25
C HIS A 109 30.40 1.31 7.14
N SER A 110 29.82 2.52 7.00
CA SER A 110 28.35 2.66 7.00
C SER A 110 27.71 2.18 5.70
N LEU A 111 28.39 2.40 4.57
CA LEU A 111 27.95 1.88 3.29
C LEU A 111 28.15 0.35 3.23
N ALA A 112 29.23 -0.19 3.82
CA ALA A 112 29.46 -1.63 3.93
C ALA A 112 28.42 -2.32 4.82
N GLU A 113 28.09 -1.76 6.00
CA GLU A 113 27.02 -2.26 6.87
C GLU A 113 25.65 -2.21 6.18
N ALA A 114 25.37 -1.15 5.44
CA ALA A 114 24.16 -1.07 4.61
C ALA A 114 24.17 -2.14 3.49
N LEU A 115 25.32 -2.38 2.85
CA LEU A 115 25.51 -3.41 1.84
C LEU A 115 25.42 -4.84 2.39
N GLU A 116 25.79 -5.08 3.65
CA GLU A 116 25.57 -6.37 4.32
C GLU A 116 24.07 -6.67 4.47
N ALA A 117 23.23 -5.63 4.57
CA ALA A 117 21.77 -5.72 4.50
C ALA A 117 21.21 -5.71 3.05
N ALA A 118 22.00 -6.13 2.05
CA ALA A 118 21.79 -5.98 0.59
C ALA A 118 20.34 -6.14 0.08
N ILE A 119 19.55 -7.04 0.68
CA ILE A 119 18.14 -7.25 0.32
C ILE A 119 17.35 -5.93 0.47
N SER A 120 17.50 -5.24 1.60
CA SER A 120 16.86 -3.95 1.87
C SER A 120 17.30 -2.85 0.89
N ILE A 121 18.58 -2.85 0.48
CA ILE A 121 19.08 -1.85 -0.50
C ILE A 121 18.44 -2.06 -1.87
N ALA A 122 18.35 -3.30 -2.35
CA ALA A 122 17.74 -3.59 -3.64
C ALA A 122 16.26 -3.17 -3.66
N ASP A 123 15.56 -3.38 -2.55
CA ASP A 123 14.17 -2.97 -2.38
C ASP A 123 14.02 -1.44 -2.35
N GLU A 124 14.89 -0.73 -1.62
CA GLU A 124 14.90 0.75 -1.58
C GLU A 124 15.25 1.36 -2.96
N ILE A 125 16.18 0.77 -3.72
CA ILE A 125 16.47 1.16 -5.11
C ILE A 125 15.25 0.95 -6.01
N THR A 126 14.56 -0.19 -5.85
CA THR A 126 13.37 -0.53 -6.64
C THR A 126 12.21 0.41 -6.30
N ALA A 127 11.98 0.70 -5.03
CA ALA A 127 10.99 1.66 -4.58
C ALA A 127 11.29 3.08 -5.12
N PHE A 128 12.56 3.50 -5.10
CA PHE A 128 12.96 4.79 -5.68
C PHE A 128 12.76 4.83 -7.20
N LYS A 129 13.11 3.74 -7.90
CA LYS A 129 12.84 3.57 -9.34
C LYS A 129 11.34 3.64 -9.64
N ASN A 130 10.49 3.03 -8.81
CA ASN A 130 9.04 3.08 -8.98
C ASN A 130 8.49 4.49 -8.76
N MET A 131 9.01 5.23 -7.76
CA MET A 131 8.69 6.64 -7.57
C MET A 131 9.09 7.49 -8.80
N LEU A 132 10.29 7.27 -9.36
CA LEU A 132 10.68 7.94 -10.61
C LEU A 132 9.80 7.51 -11.78
N SER A 133 9.42 6.23 -11.87
CA SER A 133 8.51 5.74 -12.91
C SER A 133 7.15 6.43 -12.84
N ALA A 134 6.62 6.67 -11.64
CA ALA A 134 5.44 7.50 -11.44
C ALA A 134 5.64 8.94 -11.96
N MET A 135 6.75 9.60 -11.61
CA MET A 135 7.06 10.96 -12.08
C MET A 135 7.17 11.07 -13.62
N TYR A 136 7.60 10.00 -14.29
CA TYR A 136 7.70 9.95 -15.75
C TYR A 136 6.48 9.31 -16.43
N ASN A 137 5.44 8.97 -15.67
CA ASN A 137 4.29 8.20 -16.16
C ASN A 137 4.70 6.93 -16.93
N ARG A 138 5.77 6.27 -16.47
CA ARG A 138 6.22 4.97 -16.98
C ARG A 138 5.51 3.85 -16.22
N PRO A 139 5.10 2.76 -16.90
CA PRO A 139 4.57 1.60 -16.21
C PRO A 139 5.56 1.03 -15.20
N TYR A 140 5.04 0.67 -14.02
CA TYR A 140 5.76 -0.06 -12.98
C TYR A 140 4.80 -1.07 -12.34
N MET A 141 5.34 -2.08 -11.66
CA MET A 141 4.57 -3.13 -11.00
C MET A 141 4.90 -3.16 -9.52
N ILE A 142 3.93 -3.58 -8.72
CA ILE A 142 4.09 -3.83 -7.29
C ILE A 142 4.20 -5.34 -7.10
N GLU A 143 5.39 -5.82 -6.74
CA GLU A 143 5.67 -7.25 -6.59
C GLU A 143 5.19 -7.78 -5.22
N ASN A 144 5.35 -6.95 -4.19
CA ASN A 144 5.00 -7.30 -2.81
C ASN A 144 4.40 -6.09 -2.07
N PRO A 145 3.73 -6.29 -0.92
CA PRO A 145 3.19 -5.18 -0.13
C PRO A 145 4.23 -4.18 0.35
N ASP A 146 5.46 -4.63 0.62
CA ASP A 146 6.54 -3.78 1.10
C ASP A 146 6.95 -2.74 0.06
N ASP A 147 6.83 -3.05 -1.24
CA ASP A 147 7.03 -2.09 -2.32
C ASP A 147 6.09 -0.87 -2.19
N ILE A 148 4.82 -1.09 -1.83
CA ILE A 148 3.85 0.00 -1.60
C ILE A 148 4.27 0.83 -0.40
N LEU A 149 4.69 0.17 0.70
CA LEU A 149 5.13 0.86 1.91
C LEU A 149 6.38 1.70 1.65
N ALA A 150 7.36 1.13 0.94
CA ALA A 150 8.62 1.77 0.60
C ALA A 150 8.41 2.94 -0.39
N VAL A 151 7.65 2.76 -1.47
CA VAL A 151 7.37 3.86 -2.41
C VAL A 151 6.56 4.97 -1.74
N THR A 152 5.64 4.64 -0.81
CA THR A 152 4.89 5.64 -0.04
C THR A 152 5.81 6.42 0.91
N LYS A 153 6.73 5.74 1.60
CA LYS A 153 7.74 6.35 2.47
C LYS A 153 8.63 7.32 1.69
N LEU A 154 9.16 6.88 0.55
CA LEU A 154 10.01 7.72 -0.31
C LEU A 154 9.23 8.89 -0.89
N ALA A 155 8.01 8.66 -1.36
CA ALA A 155 7.15 9.71 -1.90
C ALA A 155 6.77 10.75 -0.83
N ASP A 156 6.58 10.36 0.41
CA ASP A 156 6.39 11.30 1.51
C ASP A 156 7.64 12.16 1.74
N PHE A 157 8.79 11.50 1.88
CA PHE A 157 10.08 12.17 2.11
C PHE A 157 10.43 13.16 0.99
N TYR A 158 10.30 12.74 -0.27
CA TYR A 158 10.55 13.57 -1.44
C TYR A 158 9.33 14.42 -1.85
N CYS A 159 8.28 14.49 -1.05
CA CYS A 159 7.07 15.28 -1.30
C CYS A 159 6.46 15.06 -2.70
N ALA A 160 6.29 13.80 -3.07
CA ALA A 160 5.81 13.27 -4.35
C ALA A 160 4.60 12.32 -4.22
N LEU A 161 3.93 12.30 -3.06
CA LEU A 161 2.72 11.48 -2.84
C LEU A 161 1.63 11.65 -3.92
N PRO A 162 1.32 12.87 -4.43
CA PRO A 162 0.25 13.04 -5.40
C PRO A 162 0.48 12.26 -6.70
N ILE A 163 1.70 12.32 -7.25
CA ILE A 163 1.99 11.64 -8.52
C ILE A 163 2.01 10.12 -8.35
N VAL A 164 2.54 9.62 -7.23
CA VAL A 164 2.52 8.19 -6.92
C VAL A 164 1.09 7.70 -6.77
N SER A 165 0.24 8.44 -6.06
CA SER A 165 -1.18 8.11 -5.95
C SER A 165 -1.87 8.08 -7.32
N ALA A 166 -1.62 9.07 -8.18
CA ALA A 166 -2.24 9.16 -9.50
C ALA A 166 -1.90 7.95 -10.41
N THR A 167 -0.69 7.42 -10.34
CA THR A 167 -0.25 6.29 -11.18
C THR A 167 -0.44 4.92 -10.53
N LEU A 168 -0.65 4.85 -9.22
CA LEU A 168 -0.68 3.59 -8.47
C LEU A 168 -1.78 2.64 -8.92
N THR A 169 -2.95 3.13 -9.33
CA THR A 169 -4.00 2.24 -9.87
C THR A 169 -3.48 1.43 -11.05
N GLY A 170 -2.75 2.06 -11.98
CA GLY A 170 -2.15 1.36 -13.11
C GLY A 170 -1.10 0.33 -12.67
N ALA A 171 -0.33 0.63 -11.65
CA ALA A 171 0.67 -0.30 -11.11
C ALA A 171 0.05 -1.49 -10.37
N LEU A 172 -1.09 -1.30 -9.70
CA LEU A 172 -1.80 -2.37 -8.99
C LEU A 172 -2.49 -3.37 -9.92
N LEU A 173 -2.87 -2.94 -11.13
CA LEU A 173 -3.50 -3.83 -12.11
C LEU A 173 -2.53 -4.95 -12.53
N GLY A 174 -2.94 -6.21 -12.30
CA GLY A 174 -2.13 -7.38 -12.62
C GLY A 174 -0.97 -7.65 -11.66
N SER A 175 -0.83 -6.86 -10.58
CA SER A 175 0.20 -7.07 -9.57
C SER A 175 0.03 -8.41 -8.85
N PRO A 176 1.12 -9.15 -8.59
CA PRO A 176 1.08 -10.46 -7.93
C PRO A 176 0.59 -10.42 -6.47
N ILE A 177 0.57 -9.26 -5.81
CA ILE A 177 0.08 -9.12 -4.43
C ILE A 177 -1.39 -9.54 -4.24
N PHE A 178 -2.16 -9.56 -5.34
CA PHE A 178 -3.57 -9.96 -5.37
C PHE A 178 -3.79 -11.40 -5.84
N LYS A 179 -2.72 -12.11 -6.20
CA LYS A 179 -2.80 -13.51 -6.64
C LYS A 179 -2.78 -14.44 -5.44
N LEU A 180 -3.44 -15.58 -5.61
CA LEU A 180 -3.45 -16.64 -4.62
C LEU A 180 -2.04 -17.20 -4.44
N GLN A 181 -1.59 -17.24 -3.20
CA GLN A 181 -0.37 -17.93 -2.81
C GLN A 181 -0.71 -19.15 -1.95
N HIS A 182 0.12 -20.19 -2.07
CA HIS A 182 0.01 -21.40 -1.28
C HIS A 182 1.22 -21.55 -0.36
N MET A 183 1.00 -21.52 0.95
CA MET A 183 1.98 -21.97 1.94
C MET A 183 1.43 -23.16 2.72
N GLY A 184 1.89 -24.35 2.35
CA GLY A 184 1.47 -25.61 2.97
C GLY A 184 -0.02 -25.85 2.77
N LYS A 185 -0.79 -25.93 3.86
CA LYS A 185 -2.24 -26.18 3.85
C LYS A 185 -3.09 -24.90 3.81
N ARG A 186 -2.48 -23.72 3.77
CA ARG A 186 -3.20 -22.45 3.78
C ARG A 186 -3.00 -21.72 2.45
N SER A 187 -4.11 -21.23 1.92
CA SER A 187 -4.11 -20.25 0.84
C SER A 187 -4.26 -18.86 1.45
N TYR A 188 -3.55 -17.88 0.89
CA TYR A 188 -3.61 -16.47 1.31
C TYR A 188 -3.29 -15.57 0.12
N THR A 189 -3.58 -14.28 0.25
CA THR A 189 -2.95 -13.25 -0.59
C THR A 189 -2.08 -12.37 0.31
N ASP A 190 -0.98 -11.84 -0.23
CA ASP A 190 -0.14 -10.90 0.51
C ASP A 190 -0.94 -9.66 0.93
N MET A 191 -1.86 -9.23 0.06
CA MET A 191 -2.83 -8.17 0.33
C MET A 191 -3.66 -8.45 1.61
N GLU A 192 -4.19 -9.66 1.78
CA GLU A 192 -5.05 -10.03 2.91
C GLU A 192 -4.30 -9.95 4.25
N ILE A 193 -3.03 -10.37 4.25
CA ILE A 193 -2.16 -10.39 5.44
C ILE A 193 -1.71 -8.96 5.79
N MET A 194 -1.31 -8.18 4.79
CA MET A 194 -0.74 -6.84 4.97
C MET A 194 -1.78 -5.71 4.93
N ALA A 195 -3.07 -6.04 4.75
CA ALA A 195 -4.16 -5.06 4.64
C ALA A 195 -4.15 -3.95 5.71
N PRO A 196 -3.86 -4.19 7.01
CA PRO A 196 -3.81 -3.10 7.98
C PRO A 196 -2.70 -2.07 7.72
N PHE A 197 -1.54 -2.51 7.23
CA PHE A 197 -0.42 -1.62 6.89
C PHE A 197 -0.70 -0.87 5.58
N LEU A 198 -1.21 -1.60 4.59
CA LEU A 198 -1.61 -1.04 3.30
C LEU A 198 -2.77 -0.04 3.43
N LEU A 199 -3.67 -0.22 4.40
CA LEU A 199 -4.71 0.76 4.71
C LEU A 199 -4.11 2.12 5.12
N GLY A 200 -3.02 2.10 5.89
CA GLY A 200 -2.29 3.31 6.27
C GLY A 200 -1.55 3.97 5.13
N ALA A 201 -0.88 3.17 4.29
CA ALA A 201 -0.24 3.68 3.09
C ALA A 201 -1.28 4.29 2.13
N ALA A 202 -2.40 3.62 1.91
CA ALA A 202 -3.51 4.12 1.10
C ALA A 202 -4.12 5.40 1.67
N PHE A 203 -4.24 5.49 2.99
CA PHE A 203 -4.69 6.72 3.67
C PHE A 203 -3.73 7.89 3.40
N LYS A 204 -2.42 7.67 3.55
CA LYS A 204 -1.40 8.69 3.31
C LYS A 204 -1.32 9.11 1.84
N LEU A 205 -1.43 8.14 0.94
CA LEU A 205 -1.52 8.36 -0.50
C LEU A 205 -2.89 8.88 -0.96
N ARG A 206 -3.89 9.01 -0.07
CA ARG A 206 -5.29 9.34 -0.43
C ARG A 206 -5.80 8.49 -1.62
N HIS A 207 -5.36 7.23 -1.72
CA HIS A 207 -5.56 6.37 -2.89
C HIS A 207 -6.81 5.50 -2.72
N LYS A 208 -7.91 5.89 -3.39
CA LYS A 208 -9.25 5.33 -3.19
C LYS A 208 -9.34 3.81 -3.39
N VAL A 209 -8.76 3.29 -4.47
CA VAL A 209 -8.91 1.86 -4.84
C VAL A 209 -8.21 0.99 -3.80
N LEU A 210 -6.93 1.26 -3.54
CA LEU A 210 -6.15 0.53 -2.52
C LEU A 210 -6.77 0.67 -1.12
N PHE A 211 -7.31 1.84 -0.80
CA PHE A 211 -7.98 2.06 0.47
C PHE A 211 -9.20 1.17 0.63
N ARG A 212 -10.08 1.10 -0.38
CA ARG A 212 -11.26 0.22 -0.35
C ARG A 212 -10.87 -1.24 -0.21
N GLU A 213 -9.90 -1.69 -1.00
CA GLU A 213 -9.41 -3.06 -0.98
C GLU A 213 -8.91 -3.43 0.43
N SER A 214 -8.02 -2.60 0.97
CA SER A 214 -7.47 -2.78 2.33
C SER A 214 -8.55 -2.73 3.39
N PHE A 215 -9.50 -1.80 3.25
CA PHE A 215 -10.57 -1.57 4.20
C PHE A 215 -11.51 -2.77 4.32
N VAL A 216 -11.90 -3.38 3.19
CA VAL A 216 -12.73 -4.60 3.18
C VAL A 216 -12.04 -5.73 3.95
N HIS A 217 -10.76 -5.98 3.67
CA HIS A 217 -9.99 -7.01 4.38
C HIS A 217 -9.86 -6.72 5.87
N VAL A 218 -9.62 -5.47 6.28
CA VAL A 218 -9.51 -5.09 7.70
C VAL A 218 -10.85 -5.24 8.42
N VAL A 219 -11.96 -4.78 7.83
CA VAL A 219 -13.30 -4.91 8.41
C VAL A 219 -13.67 -6.39 8.57
N SER A 220 -13.38 -7.24 7.57
CA SER A 220 -13.65 -8.68 7.63
C SER A 220 -12.90 -9.42 8.76
N GLN A 221 -11.81 -8.84 9.27
CA GLN A 221 -10.93 -9.46 10.27
C GLN A 221 -11.09 -8.89 11.68
N LEU A 222 -11.96 -7.89 11.89
CA LEU A 222 -11.97 -7.12 13.13
C LEU A 222 -12.28 -7.96 14.39
N SER A 223 -13.11 -9.01 14.26
CA SER A 223 -13.39 -9.96 15.36
C SER A 223 -12.14 -10.70 15.83
N LYS A 224 -11.26 -11.09 14.90
CA LYS A 224 -9.98 -11.76 15.19
C LYS A 224 -8.99 -10.82 15.87
N ILE A 225 -8.99 -9.53 15.47
CA ILE A 225 -8.14 -8.49 16.08
C ILE A 225 -8.53 -8.25 17.55
N LYS A 226 -9.84 -8.23 17.86
CA LYS A 226 -10.34 -8.02 19.24
C LYS A 226 -10.05 -9.19 20.19
N ARG A 227 -10.03 -10.43 19.70
CA ARG A 227 -9.82 -11.65 20.52
C ARG A 227 -8.37 -11.86 20.99
N GLY A 228 -7.51 -10.85 20.90
CA GLY A 228 -6.20 -10.86 21.55
C GLY A 228 -5.16 -11.79 20.92
N LYS A 229 -5.43 -12.40 19.74
CA LYS A 229 -4.37 -12.98 18.91
C LYS A 229 -3.52 -11.83 18.40
N LYS A 230 -2.49 -11.46 19.17
CA LYS A 230 -1.43 -10.53 18.77
C LYS A 230 -0.75 -11.11 17.53
N VAL A 231 -1.30 -10.84 16.35
CA VAL A 231 -0.54 -10.92 15.11
C VAL A 231 0.25 -9.62 15.08
N ASN A 232 1.47 -9.64 15.63
CA ASN A 232 2.48 -8.59 15.52
C ASN A 232 1.99 -7.15 15.79
N GLY A 233 1.74 -6.82 17.07
CA GLY A 233 1.37 -5.45 17.47
C GLY A 233 0.02 -4.98 16.89
N ILE A 234 -0.45 -3.81 17.29
CA ILE A 234 -1.51 -3.12 16.55
C ILE A 234 -0.79 -2.35 15.44
N PRO A 235 -1.04 -2.62 14.15
CA PRO A 235 -0.48 -1.88 13.05
C PRO A 235 -0.60 -0.36 13.28
N PRO A 236 0.45 0.45 13.04
CA PRO A 236 0.41 1.89 13.26
C PRO A 236 -0.82 2.60 12.66
N PRO A 237 -1.34 2.21 11.48
CA PRO A 237 -2.56 2.82 10.92
C PRO A 237 -3.80 2.60 11.77
N LEU A 238 -3.89 1.48 12.50
CA LEU A 238 -4.96 1.21 13.45
C LEU A 238 -4.82 2.01 14.74
N LEU A 239 -3.76 2.81 14.94
CA LEU A 239 -3.67 3.79 16.02
C LEU A 239 -4.36 5.11 15.68
N ASN A 240 -4.64 5.39 14.40
CA ASN A 240 -5.32 6.60 13.98
C ASN A 240 -6.81 6.56 14.42
N PRO A 241 -7.27 7.51 15.26
CA PRO A 241 -8.64 7.50 15.77
C PRO A 241 -9.72 7.60 14.68
N THR A 242 -9.45 8.36 13.62
CA THR A 242 -10.35 8.53 12.47
C THR A 242 -10.53 7.21 11.74
N LEU A 243 -9.43 6.50 11.42
CA LEU A 243 -9.49 5.19 10.79
C LEU A 243 -10.16 4.16 11.71
N GLN A 244 -9.88 4.17 13.00
CA GLN A 244 -10.54 3.27 13.94
C GLN A 244 -12.06 3.47 13.97
N ALA A 245 -12.53 4.72 14.04
CA ALA A 245 -13.96 5.03 14.05
C ALA A 245 -14.64 4.54 12.76
N LEU A 246 -14.00 4.81 11.62
CA LEU A 246 -14.46 4.37 10.30
C LEU A 246 -14.58 2.84 10.20
N ILE A 247 -13.54 2.11 10.62
CA ILE A 247 -13.51 0.64 10.60
C ILE A 247 -14.60 0.07 11.52
N ARG A 248 -14.74 0.61 12.73
CA ARG A 248 -15.79 0.17 13.68
C ARG A 248 -17.18 0.38 13.09
N ASN A 249 -17.44 1.54 12.51
CA ASN A 249 -18.74 1.85 11.92
C ASN A 249 -19.07 0.90 10.75
N ALA A 250 -18.11 0.63 9.87
CA ALA A 250 -18.33 -0.33 8.78
C ALA A 250 -18.50 -1.76 9.28
N TYR A 251 -17.77 -2.16 10.32
CA TYR A 251 -17.94 -3.46 10.96
C TYR A 251 -19.32 -3.60 11.59
N THR A 252 -19.82 -2.58 12.30
CA THR A 252 -21.19 -2.57 12.84
C THR A 252 -22.22 -2.73 11.72
N ARG A 253 -22.10 -1.98 10.61
CA ARG A 253 -23.00 -2.13 9.46
C ARG A 253 -22.95 -3.53 8.84
N MET A 254 -21.77 -4.15 8.80
CA MET A 254 -21.62 -5.53 8.33
C MET A 254 -22.35 -6.50 9.26
N LEU A 255 -22.22 -6.35 10.58
CA LEU A 255 -22.95 -7.15 11.57
C LEU A 255 -24.47 -6.96 11.48
N GLU A 256 -24.95 -5.74 11.24
CA GLU A 256 -26.37 -5.46 11.04
C GLU A 256 -26.94 -6.24 9.83
N ARG A 257 -26.20 -6.30 8.72
CA ARG A 257 -26.59 -7.10 7.54
C ARG A 257 -26.64 -8.59 7.85
N ILE A 258 -25.62 -9.10 8.53
CA ILE A 258 -25.53 -10.51 8.95
C ILE A 258 -26.71 -10.85 9.87
N LEU A 259 -27.00 -9.99 10.86
CA LEU A 259 -28.12 -10.17 11.78
C LEU A 259 -29.47 -10.18 11.05
N THR A 260 -29.67 -9.24 10.13
CA THR A 260 -30.91 -9.15 9.35
C THR A 260 -31.10 -10.39 8.47
N ALA A 261 -30.07 -10.85 7.77
CA ALA A 261 -30.12 -12.08 6.98
C ALA A 261 -30.45 -13.31 7.85
N ASN A 262 -29.82 -13.42 9.03
CA ASN A 262 -30.13 -14.48 9.99
C ASN A 262 -31.58 -14.44 10.47
N GLN A 263 -32.14 -13.26 10.74
CA GLN A 263 -33.53 -13.11 11.17
C GLN A 263 -34.51 -13.55 10.08
N VAL A 264 -34.32 -13.09 8.84
CA VAL A 264 -35.16 -13.48 7.70
C VAL A 264 -35.11 -14.99 7.49
N LEU A 265 -33.92 -15.57 7.50
CA LEU A 265 -33.74 -17.01 7.35
C LEU A 265 -34.41 -17.80 8.49
N ASN A 266 -34.23 -17.40 9.76
CA ASN A 266 -34.87 -18.08 10.88
C ASN A 266 -36.40 -18.05 10.78
N ASN A 267 -36.98 -16.91 10.37
CA ASN A 267 -38.42 -16.80 10.14
C ASN A 267 -38.89 -17.76 9.03
N ARG A 268 -38.08 -17.95 7.98
CA ARG A 268 -38.37 -18.91 6.90
C ARG A 268 -38.25 -20.37 7.35
N ILE A 269 -37.24 -20.71 8.14
CA ILE A 269 -37.08 -22.05 8.72
C ILE A 269 -38.30 -22.42 9.56
N ILE A 270 -38.76 -21.49 10.41
CA ILE A 270 -39.95 -21.70 11.25
C ILE A 270 -41.22 -21.85 10.40
N SER A 271 -41.35 -21.04 9.34
CA SER A 271 -42.54 -21.05 8.48
C SER A 271 -42.61 -22.27 7.55
N CYS A 272 -41.45 -22.82 7.15
CA CYS A 272 -41.34 -23.90 6.15
C CYS A 272 -40.25 -24.93 6.52
N PRO A 273 -40.40 -25.70 7.62
CA PRO A 273 -39.34 -26.57 8.15
C PRO A 273 -38.96 -27.74 7.22
N PHE A 274 -39.83 -28.13 6.29
CA PHE A 274 -39.60 -29.25 5.37
C PHE A 274 -38.66 -28.93 4.19
N ARG A 275 -38.34 -27.66 3.90
CA ARG A 275 -37.57 -27.28 2.70
C ARG A 275 -36.04 -27.21 2.87
N LEU A 276 -35.53 -27.14 4.11
CA LEU A 276 -34.10 -26.92 4.36
C LEU A 276 -33.33 -28.17 4.83
N GLY A 277 -33.99 -29.30 5.12
CA GLY A 277 -33.35 -30.56 5.49
C GLY A 277 -32.51 -30.50 6.79
N PRO A 278 -31.87 -31.61 7.22
CA PRO A 278 -30.93 -31.61 8.33
C PRO A 278 -29.60 -31.00 7.85
N MET A 279 -29.60 -29.69 7.59
CA MET A 279 -28.50 -28.98 6.97
C MET A 279 -27.92 -28.00 7.99
N TYR A 280 -27.12 -28.53 8.90
CA TYR A 280 -26.29 -27.72 9.78
C TYR A 280 -24.86 -27.82 9.26
N PRO A 281 -24.31 -26.76 8.66
CA PRO A 281 -22.86 -26.64 8.58
C PRO A 281 -22.32 -26.84 10.00
N THR A 282 -21.22 -27.57 10.14
CA THR A 282 -20.61 -27.90 11.45
C THR A 282 -20.12 -26.66 12.22
N SER A 283 -20.33 -25.47 11.67
CA SER A 283 -19.92 -24.19 12.22
C SER A 283 -20.87 -23.69 13.31
N THR A 284 -20.28 -23.31 14.44
CA THR A 284 -20.99 -22.95 15.67
C THR A 284 -21.48 -21.50 15.74
N ASP A 285 -21.14 -20.64 14.78
CA ASP A 285 -21.55 -19.22 14.82
C ASP A 285 -21.75 -18.61 13.40
N PRO A 286 -23.01 -18.40 12.96
CA PRO A 286 -23.29 -17.77 11.66
C PRO A 286 -22.84 -16.30 11.62
N THR A 287 -22.55 -15.66 12.75
CA THR A 287 -22.06 -14.27 12.77
C THR A 287 -20.59 -14.15 12.35
N GLU A 288 -19.86 -15.26 12.31
CA GLU A 288 -18.43 -15.29 12.02
C GLU A 288 -18.06 -16.12 10.79
N ASN A 289 -19.03 -16.79 10.15
CA ASN A 289 -18.73 -17.73 9.05
C ASN A 289 -19.57 -17.48 7.80
N ALA A 290 -18.95 -16.90 6.76
CA ALA A 290 -19.60 -16.65 5.47
C ALA A 290 -19.93 -17.94 4.70
N GLU A 291 -19.17 -19.02 4.91
CA GLU A 291 -19.41 -20.37 4.39
C GLU A 291 -20.84 -20.84 4.67
N TRP A 292 -21.35 -20.52 5.86
CA TRP A 292 -22.69 -20.90 6.27
C TRP A 292 -23.76 -20.26 5.37
N PHE A 293 -23.66 -18.95 5.14
CA PHE A 293 -24.56 -18.23 4.23
C PHE A 293 -24.40 -18.70 2.79
N ARG A 294 -23.16 -18.98 2.35
CA ARG A 294 -22.89 -19.50 1.01
C ARG A 294 -23.54 -20.86 0.79
N ALA A 295 -23.44 -21.77 1.75
CA ALA A 295 -24.05 -23.09 1.67
C ALA A 295 -25.59 -23.00 1.51
N ILE A 296 -26.21 -22.08 2.23
CA ILE A 296 -27.66 -21.83 2.15
C ILE A 296 -28.04 -21.21 0.81
N SER A 297 -27.30 -20.20 0.35
CA SER A 297 -27.51 -19.57 -0.96
C SER A 297 -27.43 -20.60 -2.09
N ASN A 298 -26.39 -21.46 -2.09
CA ASN A 298 -26.26 -22.54 -3.05
C ASN A 298 -27.44 -23.52 -2.98
N GLN A 299 -27.88 -23.89 -1.79
CA GLN A 299 -29.01 -24.81 -1.63
C GLN A 299 -30.31 -24.21 -2.20
N ILE A 300 -30.61 -22.94 -1.91
CA ILE A 300 -31.80 -22.26 -2.43
C ILE A 300 -31.82 -22.29 -3.95
N LEU A 301 -30.66 -22.06 -4.60
CA LEU A 301 -30.51 -22.16 -6.05
C LEU A 301 -30.82 -23.57 -6.60
N PHE A 302 -30.56 -24.63 -5.82
CA PHE A 302 -30.80 -26.01 -6.22
C PHE A 302 -32.18 -26.58 -5.84
N THR A 303 -32.81 -26.09 -4.77
CA THR A 303 -34.04 -26.69 -4.21
C THR A 303 -35.32 -25.88 -4.46
N SER A 304 -35.22 -24.62 -4.84
CA SER A 304 -36.40 -23.74 -4.90
C SER A 304 -37.13 -23.84 -6.24
N PHE A 305 -38.38 -24.30 -6.22
CA PHE A 305 -39.32 -24.20 -7.35
C PHE A 305 -39.90 -22.79 -7.52
N GLU A 306 -39.82 -21.95 -6.48
CA GLU A 306 -40.23 -20.53 -6.49
C GLU A 306 -39.17 -19.68 -5.77
N PRO A 307 -38.68 -18.58 -6.39
CA PRO A 307 -37.66 -17.72 -5.81
C PRO A 307 -38.20 -16.93 -4.61
N ASP A 308 -37.48 -16.97 -3.49
CA ASP A 308 -37.75 -16.13 -2.31
C ASP A 308 -36.90 -14.87 -2.40
N ALA A 309 -37.37 -13.92 -3.20
CA ALA A 309 -36.64 -12.69 -3.51
C ALA A 309 -36.22 -11.90 -2.27
N ASP A 310 -36.99 -11.99 -1.17
CA ASP A 310 -36.65 -11.34 0.10
C ASP A 310 -35.41 -12.00 0.73
N LEU A 311 -35.41 -13.32 0.90
CA LEU A 311 -34.26 -14.04 1.44
C LEU A 311 -33.01 -13.93 0.55
N GLU A 312 -33.19 -14.07 -0.78
CA GLU A 312 -32.11 -13.93 -1.75
C GLU A 312 -31.44 -12.56 -1.65
N SER A 313 -32.21 -11.48 -1.56
CA SER A 313 -31.66 -10.12 -1.44
C SER A 313 -30.78 -9.92 -0.19
N HIS A 314 -31.15 -10.56 0.93
CA HIS A 314 -30.38 -10.51 2.17
C HIS A 314 -29.12 -11.37 2.11
N LEU A 315 -29.19 -12.55 1.49
CA LEU A 315 -28.02 -13.40 1.25
C LEU A 315 -27.03 -12.71 0.31
N ASP A 316 -27.52 -12.12 -0.78
CA ASP A 316 -26.71 -11.33 -1.71
C ASP A 316 -26.02 -10.15 -1.02
N ALA A 317 -26.74 -9.45 -0.13
CA ALA A 317 -26.18 -8.33 0.62
C ALA A 317 -25.02 -8.75 1.56
N VAL A 318 -25.10 -9.95 2.13
CA VAL A 318 -24.09 -10.50 3.05
C VAL A 318 -22.92 -11.14 2.29
N LEU A 319 -23.21 -11.84 1.18
CA LEU A 319 -22.24 -12.53 0.32
C LEU A 319 -21.65 -11.64 -0.78
N LYS A 320 -22.01 -10.35 -0.82
CA LYS A 320 -21.44 -9.39 -1.75
C LYS A 320 -19.92 -9.31 -1.60
N ASN A 321 -19.20 -9.48 -2.72
CA ASN A 321 -17.79 -9.19 -2.81
C ASN A 321 -17.57 -7.73 -3.24
N ASN A 322 -16.91 -6.92 -2.42
CA ASN A 322 -16.54 -5.55 -2.76
C ASN A 322 -15.04 -5.37 -3.11
N LEU A 323 -14.28 -6.47 -3.19
CA LEU A 323 -12.91 -6.45 -3.68
C LEU A 323 -12.91 -6.23 -5.20
N VAL A 324 -12.02 -5.35 -5.69
CA VAL A 324 -11.92 -4.99 -7.11
C VAL A 324 -10.56 -5.29 -7.70
N LEU A 325 -9.54 -5.50 -6.86
CA LEU A 325 -8.18 -5.85 -7.29
C LEU A 325 -7.88 -7.34 -7.10
N ASP A 326 -8.67 -8.04 -6.28
CA ASP A 326 -8.55 -9.47 -6.08
C ASP A 326 -8.58 -10.27 -7.39
N GLN A 327 -7.62 -11.20 -7.54
CA GLN A 327 -7.45 -12.05 -8.71
C GLN A 327 -7.64 -13.53 -8.37
N THR A 328 -8.25 -13.84 -7.23
CA THR A 328 -8.42 -15.24 -6.78
C THR A 328 -9.70 -15.88 -7.31
N GLU A 329 -10.63 -15.07 -7.82
CA GLU A 329 -11.98 -15.45 -8.25
C GLU A 329 -12.87 -15.98 -7.11
N PHE A 330 -12.41 -15.96 -5.86
CA PHE A 330 -13.17 -16.44 -4.72
C PHE A 330 -14.08 -15.36 -4.14
N GLY A 331 -15.33 -15.75 -3.84
CA GLY A 331 -16.28 -14.93 -3.11
C GLY A 331 -16.29 -15.22 -1.61
N PRO A 332 -17.08 -14.44 -0.83
CA PRO A 332 -17.35 -14.75 0.56
C PRO A 332 -17.87 -16.17 0.73
N GLY A 333 -17.32 -16.91 1.69
CA GLY A 333 -17.71 -18.29 1.96
C GLY A 333 -16.98 -19.34 1.12
N GLU A 334 -16.00 -18.96 0.30
CA GLU A 334 -15.27 -19.88 -0.58
C GLU A 334 -13.77 -19.87 -0.26
N LEU A 335 -13.18 -21.07 -0.12
CA LEU A 335 -11.73 -21.30 -0.02
C LEU A 335 -11.00 -20.27 0.86
N LEU A 336 -10.28 -19.33 0.26
CA LEU A 336 -9.55 -18.26 0.94
C LEU A 336 -10.43 -17.42 1.89
N TYR A 337 -11.66 -17.18 1.46
CA TYR A 337 -12.65 -16.35 2.13
C TYR A 337 -13.76 -17.18 2.79
N GLU A 338 -13.53 -18.46 3.04
CA GLU A 338 -14.47 -19.39 3.72
C GLU A 338 -15.13 -18.72 4.94
N LYS A 339 -14.32 -18.10 5.82
CA LYS A 339 -14.81 -17.48 7.06
C LYS A 339 -14.89 -15.96 7.00
N ARG A 340 -14.97 -15.37 5.79
CA ARG A 340 -14.85 -13.92 5.62
C ARG A 340 -16.03 -13.33 4.87
N PHE A 341 -16.59 -12.29 5.46
CA PHE A 341 -17.53 -11.41 4.79
C PHE A 341 -16.74 -10.29 4.09
N LEU A 342 -16.98 -10.11 2.79
CA LEU A 342 -16.33 -9.08 1.97
C LEU A 342 -17.31 -7.95 1.60
N CYS A 343 -18.48 -7.92 2.24
CA CYS A 343 -19.53 -6.95 1.96
C CYS A 343 -19.33 -5.59 2.67
N GLY A 344 -18.23 -5.43 3.42
CA GLY A 344 -17.82 -4.14 3.97
C GLY A 344 -17.66 -3.10 2.86
N ASN A 345 -18.16 -1.89 3.06
CA ASN A 345 -18.07 -0.83 2.06
C ASN A 345 -17.90 0.56 2.68
N ILE A 346 -17.36 1.45 1.86
CA ILE A 346 -17.17 2.87 2.14
C ILE A 346 -17.47 3.69 0.88
N ALA A 347 -18.38 4.66 1.00
CA ALA A 347 -18.70 5.56 -0.10
C ALA A 347 -17.61 6.61 -0.30
N ASP A 348 -17.53 7.22 -1.49
CA ASP A 348 -16.54 8.27 -1.76
C ASP A 348 -16.64 9.46 -0.79
N ARG A 349 -17.87 9.84 -0.42
CA ARG A 349 -18.15 10.93 0.54
C ARG A 349 -17.71 10.62 1.97
N ASP A 350 -17.51 9.34 2.29
CA ASP A 350 -17.13 8.88 3.62
C ASP A 350 -15.61 8.64 3.70
N MET A 351 -14.85 8.93 2.64
CA MET A 351 -13.39 8.81 2.65
C MET A 351 -12.80 9.75 3.71
N PRO A 352 -11.74 9.34 4.41
CA PRO A 352 -11.18 10.11 5.52
C PRO A 352 -10.29 11.29 5.07
N TRP A 353 -10.39 11.69 3.80
CA TRP A 353 -9.73 12.86 3.21
C TRP A 353 -10.71 13.59 2.29
N ASP A 354 -10.49 14.89 2.09
CA ASP A 354 -11.27 15.68 1.14
C ASP A 354 -10.75 15.47 -0.29
N SER A 355 -11.64 15.12 -1.21
CA SER A 355 -11.30 14.93 -2.62
C SER A 355 -10.97 16.23 -3.36
N ALA A 356 -11.36 17.39 -2.83
CA ALA A 356 -11.05 18.69 -3.39
C ALA A 356 -9.70 19.24 -2.90
N GLU A 357 -9.10 18.62 -1.87
CA GLU A 357 -7.84 19.07 -1.28
C GLU A 357 -6.66 18.72 -2.19
N THR A 358 -6.01 19.74 -2.73
CA THR A 358 -4.82 19.61 -3.59
C THR A 358 -3.51 19.66 -2.81
N ASP A 359 -3.55 20.22 -1.60
CA ASP A 359 -2.42 20.25 -0.69
C ASP A 359 -2.34 18.89 0.02
N TRP A 360 -1.18 18.25 -0.05
CA TRP A 360 -0.99 16.89 0.45
C TRP A 360 -0.48 16.84 1.88
#